data_AF-A0A8J7AFG5-F1
#
_entry.id   AF-A0A8J7AFG5-F1
#
_cell.length_a   1.000
_cell.length_b   1.000
_cell.length_c   1.000
_cell.angle_alpha   90.00
_cell.angle_beta   90.00
_cell.angle_gamma   90.00
#
_symmetry.space_group_name_H-M   'P 1'
#
loop_
_entity.id
_entity.type
_entity.pdbx_description
1 polymer ?
#
loop_
_entity_poly.entity_id
_entity_poly.type
_entity_poly.pdbx_seq_one_letter_code
_entity_poly.pdbx_strand_id
1 'polypeptide(L)'
;MLPNEFNNKIRAVLPHKSHYKALGINASNKFVYQDCKSQMLRIVSPETEPWNKEWDILLSFQRKKSDQVEYDSRLDLKLFYPEDNSLIKAKIVRDLIRADYPRSDIITLRFAAFPSEPVNYKFWVIYSFVEST
;
A
#
# COMPACT_ATOMS: atom_id res chain seq x y z
N MET A 1 -2.63 27.99 -2.27
CA MET A 1 -1.69 27.31 -3.19
C MET A 1 -0.98 26.26 -2.34
N LEU A 2 -1.43 25.01 -2.38
CA LEU A 2 -0.80 23.95 -1.57
C LEU A 2 0.48 23.50 -2.29
N PRO A 3 1.60 23.38 -1.57
CA PRO A 3 2.89 23.09 -2.16
C PRO A 3 2.88 21.68 -2.73
N ASN A 4 3.37 21.54 -3.96
CA ASN A 4 3.78 20.32 -4.65
C ASN A 4 2.99 19.06 -4.27
N GLU A 5 2.09 18.63 -5.17
CA GLU A 5 1.70 17.23 -5.27
C GLU A 5 2.96 16.39 -5.51
N PHE A 6 3.68 16.08 -4.43
CA PHE A 6 4.80 15.16 -4.45
C PHE A 6 4.30 13.91 -5.16
N ASN A 7 5.00 13.54 -6.24
CA ASN A 7 4.66 12.43 -7.11
C ASN A 7 4.26 11.23 -6.24
N ASN A 8 2.96 10.97 -6.13
CA ASN A 8 2.41 9.87 -5.33
C ASN A 8 2.50 8.55 -6.10
N LYS A 9 3.13 8.58 -7.27
CA LYS A 9 3.40 7.43 -8.11
C LYS A 9 4.86 7.00 -7.98
N ILE A 10 5.04 5.69 -7.91
CA ILE A 10 6.34 5.01 -7.94
C ILE A 10 6.22 3.83 -8.91
N ARG A 11 7.35 3.34 -9.43
CA ARG A 11 7.40 2.06 -10.14
C ARG A 11 7.94 0.99 -9.20
N ALA A 12 7.16 -0.05 -8.94
CA ALA A 12 7.58 -1.10 -8.00
C ALA A 12 6.93 -2.44 -8.29
N VAL A 13 7.53 -3.51 -7.75
CA VAL A 13 6.92 -4.83 -7.62
C VAL A 13 6.21 -4.93 -6.27
N LEU A 14 5.04 -5.55 -6.26
CA LEU A 14 4.26 -5.76 -5.03
C LEU A 14 4.93 -6.75 -4.07
N PRO A 15 4.70 -6.64 -2.75
CA PRO A 15 5.07 -7.67 -1.79
C PRO A 15 4.42 -9.03 -2.10
N HIS A 16 4.94 -10.09 -1.46
CA HIS A 16 4.51 -11.45 -1.73
C HIS A 16 3.00 -11.66 -1.55
N LYS A 17 2.37 -12.41 -2.48
CA LYS A 17 0.91 -12.66 -2.52
C LYS A 17 0.34 -13.17 -1.19
N SER A 18 1.11 -13.96 -0.44
CA SER A 18 0.68 -14.54 0.84
C SER A 18 0.33 -13.51 1.92
N HIS A 19 0.75 -12.25 1.77
CA HIS A 19 0.35 -11.18 2.68
C HIS A 19 -1.06 -10.67 2.44
N TYR A 20 -1.73 -11.11 1.36
CA TYR A 20 -2.98 -10.52 0.91
C TYR A 20 -4.09 -11.56 0.72
N LYS A 21 -5.33 -11.13 0.96
CA LYS A 21 -6.56 -11.84 0.64
C LYS A 21 -7.35 -11.09 -0.44
N ALA A 22 -7.94 -11.81 -1.39
CA ALA A 22 -8.82 -11.20 -2.38
C ALA A 22 -10.16 -10.79 -1.74
N LEU A 23 -10.66 -9.60 -2.10
CA LEU A 23 -11.99 -9.11 -1.71
C LEU A 23 -13.01 -9.18 -2.85
N GLY A 24 -12.57 -9.47 -4.09
CA GLY A 24 -13.43 -9.51 -5.28
C GLY A 24 -13.18 -8.33 -6.21
N ILE A 25 -14.20 -7.96 -6.97
CA ILE A 25 -14.17 -6.90 -7.98
C ILE A 25 -14.93 -5.68 -7.45
N ASN A 26 -14.35 -4.48 -7.56
CA ASN A 26 -15.01 -3.24 -7.17
C ASN A 26 -15.94 -2.69 -8.28
N ALA A 27 -16.65 -1.61 -7.99
CA ALA A 27 -17.56 -0.95 -8.94
C ALA A 27 -16.88 -0.43 -10.23
N SER A 28 -15.56 -0.30 -10.24
CA SER A 28 -14.77 0.10 -11.41
C SER A 28 -14.18 -1.09 -12.17
N ASN A 29 -14.71 -2.31 -11.96
CA ASN A 29 -14.22 -3.56 -12.54
C ASN A 29 -12.72 -3.82 -12.27
N LYS A 30 -12.22 -3.42 -11.10
CA LYS A 30 -10.84 -3.70 -10.65
C LYS A 30 -10.83 -4.76 -9.57
N PHE A 31 -9.82 -5.62 -9.59
CA PHE A 31 -9.59 -6.64 -8.58
C PHE A 31 -9.02 -6.01 -7.32
N VAL A 32 -9.60 -6.33 -6.17
CA VAL A 32 -9.20 -5.76 -4.88
C VAL A 32 -8.60 -6.83 -3.99
N TYR A 33 -7.43 -6.54 -3.44
CA TYR A 33 -6.76 -7.35 -2.43
C TYR A 33 -6.56 -6.53 -1.17
N GLN A 34 -6.60 -7.18 0.00
CA GLN A 34 -6.42 -6.54 1.29
C GLN A 34 -5.29 -7.23 2.05
N ASP A 35 -4.47 -6.47 2.78
CA ASP A 35 -3.48 -7.07 3.67
C ASP A 35 -4.18 -7.93 4.75
N CYS A 36 -3.63 -9.13 4.97
CA CYS A 36 -4.17 -10.11 5.91
C CYS A 36 -4.01 -9.71 7.38
N LYS A 37 -3.12 -8.76 7.67
CA LYS A 37 -2.85 -8.22 9.00
C LYS A 37 -3.34 -6.79 9.16
N SER A 38 -3.90 -6.13 8.15
CA SER A 38 -4.54 -4.82 8.33
C SER A 38 -5.59 -4.54 7.25
N GLN A 39 -6.82 -4.22 7.65
CA GLN A 39 -7.87 -3.75 6.74
C GLN A 39 -7.56 -2.36 6.15
N MET A 40 -6.62 -1.64 6.75
CA MET A 40 -6.25 -0.28 6.34
C MET A 40 -5.40 -0.21 5.07
N LEU A 41 -5.02 -1.35 4.50
CA LEU A 41 -4.24 -1.41 3.28
C LEU A 41 -4.89 -2.31 2.22
N ARG A 42 -5.08 -1.75 1.03
CA ARG A 42 -5.60 -2.49 -0.13
C ARG A 42 -4.73 -2.27 -1.37
N ILE A 43 -4.76 -3.26 -2.25
CA ILE A 43 -4.27 -3.17 -3.62
C ILE A 43 -5.48 -3.18 -4.55
N VAL A 44 -5.49 -2.26 -5.51
CA VAL A 44 -6.52 -2.18 -6.55
C VAL A 44 -5.84 -2.41 -7.89
N SER A 45 -6.09 -3.56 -8.48
CA SER A 45 -5.39 -4.08 -9.66
C SER A 45 -6.29 -4.14 -10.89
N PRO A 46 -5.78 -3.85 -12.10
CA PRO A 46 -6.47 -4.16 -13.36
C PRO A 46 -6.49 -5.67 -13.69
N GLU A 47 -5.64 -6.48 -13.04
CA GLU A 47 -5.47 -7.91 -13.30
C GLU A 47 -5.72 -8.79 -12.06
N THR A 48 -6.06 -10.06 -12.28
CA THR A 48 -6.24 -11.11 -11.25
C THR A 48 -4.93 -11.61 -10.64
N GLU A 49 -3.81 -11.51 -11.35
CA GLU A 49 -2.50 -11.95 -10.85
C GLU A 49 -1.47 -10.82 -11.01
N PRO A 50 -1.52 -9.80 -10.11
CA PRO A 50 -0.62 -8.65 -10.16
C PRO A 50 0.77 -8.90 -9.56
N TRP A 51 1.02 -10.10 -9.05
CA TRP A 51 2.24 -10.41 -8.30
C TRP A 51 3.43 -10.61 -9.25
N ASN A 52 4.64 -10.36 -8.75
CA ASN A 52 5.92 -10.57 -9.48
C ASN A 52 6.03 -9.80 -10.81
N LYS A 53 5.33 -8.65 -10.92
CA LYS A 53 5.37 -7.74 -12.07
C LYS A 53 5.65 -6.32 -11.58
N GLU A 54 6.31 -5.51 -12.40
CA GLU A 54 6.44 -4.06 -12.15
C GLU A 54 5.10 -3.36 -12.46
N TRP A 55 4.72 -2.43 -11.60
CA TRP A 55 3.54 -1.59 -11.75
C TRP A 55 3.89 -0.13 -11.53
N ASP A 56 3.18 0.76 -12.23
CA ASP A 56 3.09 2.16 -11.83
C ASP A 56 2.04 2.24 -10.72
N ILE A 57 2.47 2.57 -9.50
CA ILE A 57 1.64 2.46 -8.30
C ILE A 57 1.34 3.85 -7.76
N LEU A 58 0.07 4.26 -7.80
CA LEU A 58 -0.40 5.46 -7.13
C LEU A 58 -0.78 5.15 -5.68
N LEU A 59 -0.12 5.83 -4.74
CA LEU A 59 -0.41 5.79 -3.31
C LEU A 59 -1.61 6.71 -3.01
N SER A 60 -2.80 6.13 -2.84
CA SER A 60 -4.04 6.87 -2.64
C SER A 60 -4.53 6.73 -1.19
N PHE A 61 -4.22 7.74 -0.37
CA PHE A 61 -4.76 7.83 0.99
C PHE A 61 -6.19 8.36 0.95
N GLN A 62 -7.13 7.55 1.41
CA GLN A 62 -8.52 7.96 1.61
C GLN A 62 -8.75 8.19 3.10
N ARG A 63 -9.32 9.35 3.43
CA ARG A 63 -9.70 9.76 4.78
C ARG A 63 -11.22 9.90 4.86
N LYS A 64 -11.81 9.69 6.04
CA LYS A 64 -13.25 9.82 6.32
C LYS A 64 -14.11 8.97 5.39
N LYS A 65 -13.81 7.68 5.31
CA LYS A 65 -14.63 6.77 4.51
C LYS A 65 -15.99 6.59 5.16
N SER A 66 -17.02 6.45 4.32
CA SER A 66 -18.39 6.21 4.77
C SER A 66 -18.75 4.71 4.76
N ASP A 67 -17.82 3.83 4.38
CA ASP A 67 -18.00 2.40 4.60
C ASP A 67 -17.88 2.16 6.11
N GLN A 68 -18.86 1.50 6.73
CA GLN A 68 -18.98 1.28 8.19
C GLN A 68 -17.87 0.36 8.77
N VAL A 69 -16.67 0.40 8.20
CA VAL A 69 -15.48 -0.34 8.60
C VAL A 69 -14.83 0.38 9.78
N GLU A 70 -14.20 -0.38 10.68
CA GLU A 70 -13.59 0.09 11.94
C GLU A 70 -12.62 1.28 11.78
N TYR A 71 -12.05 1.49 10.59
CA TYR A 71 -11.07 2.54 10.33
C TYR A 71 -11.56 3.56 9.29
N ASP A 72 -11.62 4.82 9.71
CA ASP A 72 -11.98 5.96 8.84
C ASP A 72 -10.94 6.28 7.75
N SER A 73 -9.77 5.62 7.79
CA SER A 73 -8.66 5.87 6.86
C SER A 73 -8.10 4.58 6.30
N ARG A 74 -7.71 4.59 5.02
CA ARG A 74 -7.00 3.45 4.39
C ARG A 74 -6.16 3.92 3.21
N LEU A 75 -5.06 3.22 2.98
CA LEU A 75 -4.18 3.37 1.83
C LEU A 75 -4.56 2.38 0.74
N ASP A 76 -4.89 2.88 -0.43
CA ASP A 76 -5.07 2.09 -1.65
C ASP A 76 -3.82 2.22 -2.53
N LEU A 77 -3.17 1.09 -2.83
CA LEU A 77 -2.15 0.96 -3.87
C LEU A 77 -2.87 0.71 -5.19
N LYS A 78 -3.07 1.77 -5.99
CA LYS A 78 -3.74 1.65 -7.29
C LYS A 78 -2.72 1.35 -8.37
N LEU A 79 -2.88 0.21 -9.05
CA LEU A 79 -1.94 -0.25 -10.06
C LEU A 79 -2.34 0.22 -11.45
N PHE A 80 -1.33 0.61 -12.21
CA PHE A 80 -1.41 0.95 -13.63
C PHE A 80 -0.28 0.22 -14.36
N TYR A 81 -0.53 -0.14 -15.63
CA TYR A 81 0.52 -0.71 -16.45
C TYR A 81 1.71 0.26 -16.53
N PRO A 82 2.96 -0.25 -16.56
CA PRO A 82 4.14 0.60 -16.69
C PRO A 82 4.10 1.44 -17.98
N GLU A 83 3.81 2.74 -17.86
CA GLU A 83 3.71 3.68 -18.98
C GLU A 83 4.69 4.85 -18.81
N ASP A 84 4.93 5.29 -17.58
CA ASP A 84 5.75 6.47 -17.29
C ASP A 84 7.18 6.09 -16.87
N ASN A 85 8.12 6.21 -17.79
CA ASN A 85 9.54 5.91 -17.54
C ASN A 85 10.25 6.94 -16.65
N SER A 86 9.60 8.06 -16.29
CA SER A 86 10.16 9.05 -15.37
C SER A 86 9.91 8.72 -13.89
N LEU A 87 9.11 7.69 -13.60
CA LEU A 87 8.80 7.31 -12.23
C LEU A 87 10.02 6.74 -11.51
N ILE A 88 10.19 7.15 -10.26
CA ILE A 88 11.19 6.61 -9.36
C ILE A 88 10.91 5.12 -9.14
N LYS A 89 11.94 4.28 -9.38
CA LYS A 89 11.88 2.86 -9.06
C LYS A 89 12.01 2.66 -7.57
N ALA A 90 11.15 1.83 -7.01
CA ALA A 90 11.10 1.57 -5.59
C ALA A 90 10.91 0.10 -5.28
N LYS A 91 11.41 -0.31 -4.12
CA LYS A 91 11.11 -1.57 -3.45
C LYS A 91 10.10 -1.30 -2.35
N ILE A 92 9.02 -2.08 -2.35
CA ILE A 92 8.04 -2.06 -1.26
C ILE A 92 8.45 -3.10 -0.25
N VAL A 93 8.93 -2.66 0.90
CA VAL A 93 9.23 -3.54 2.04
C VAL A 93 8.03 -3.53 2.97
N ARG A 94 7.47 -4.72 3.19
CA ARG A 94 6.32 -4.94 4.07
C ARG A 94 6.77 -5.75 5.27
N ASP A 95 6.70 -5.16 6.47
CA ASP A 95 7.04 -5.84 7.71
C ASP A 95 5.89 -5.83 8.71
N LEU A 96 5.96 -6.74 9.68
CA LEU A 96 5.13 -6.73 10.88
C LEU A 96 6.06 -6.55 12.08
N ILE A 97 6.03 -5.37 12.69
CA ILE A 97 6.94 -5.03 13.78
C ILE A 97 6.20 -4.99 15.11
N ARG A 98 6.91 -5.35 16.18
CA ARG A 98 6.44 -5.14 17.55
C ARG A 98 7.12 -3.91 18.15
N ALA A 99 6.39 -2.81 18.34
CA ALA A 99 6.92 -1.57 18.90
C ALA A 99 5.82 -0.72 19.55
N ASP A 100 6.20 0.12 20.51
CA ASP A 100 5.30 1.14 21.07
C ASP A 100 5.03 2.26 20.04
N TYR A 101 6.04 2.58 19.20
CA TYR A 101 5.90 3.50 18.07
C TYR A 101 6.54 2.89 16.81
N PRO A 102 5.84 2.84 15.66
CA PRO A 102 6.38 2.29 14.44
C PRO A 102 7.41 3.26 13.81
N ARG A 103 8.61 2.74 13.50
CA ARG A 103 9.67 3.48 12.81
C ARG A 103 10.37 2.60 11.77
N SER A 104 10.95 3.24 10.77
CA SER A 104 11.89 2.63 9.82
C SER A 104 13.28 3.19 10.07
N ASP A 105 14.28 2.32 10.19
CA ASP A 105 15.70 2.73 10.27
C ASP A 105 16.32 2.89 8.86
N ILE A 106 15.54 2.64 7.81
CA ILE A 106 15.92 2.79 6.41
C ILE A 106 15.36 4.12 5.89
N ILE A 107 16.15 4.82 5.07
CA ILE A 107 15.69 6.01 4.35
C ILE A 107 14.61 5.56 3.35
N THR A 108 13.39 6.05 3.54
CA THR A 108 12.24 5.73 2.69
C THR A 108 11.79 6.94 1.90
N LEU A 109 11.44 6.73 0.63
CA LEU A 109 10.66 7.67 -0.17
C LEU A 109 9.33 7.97 0.51
N ARG A 110 8.67 6.93 1.02
CA ARG A 110 7.41 7.00 1.77
C ARG A 110 7.38 5.93 2.86
N PHE A 111 6.68 6.23 3.95
CA PHE A 111 6.47 5.31 5.05
C PHE A 111 4.99 5.33 5.45
N ALA A 112 4.39 4.15 5.63
CA ALA A 112 3.05 4.01 6.15
C ALA A 112 3.05 2.90 7.22
N ALA A 113 2.39 3.18 8.35
CA ALA A 113 2.22 2.23 9.43
C ALA A 113 0.75 2.12 9.80
N PHE A 114 0.28 0.89 10.00
CA PHE A 114 -1.10 0.59 10.33
C PHE A 114 -1.14 -0.38 11.51
N PRO A 115 -2.10 -0.25 12.44
CA PRO A 115 -2.32 -1.25 13.47
C PRO A 115 -2.57 -2.62 12.83
N SER A 116 -1.99 -3.67 13.42
CA SER A 116 -2.24 -5.03 12.98
C SER A 116 -3.57 -5.55 13.49
N GLU A 117 -4.16 -6.52 12.79
CA GLU A 117 -5.38 -7.21 13.19
C GLU A 117 -5.14 -8.66 13.61
N PRO A 118 -5.76 -9.13 14.72
CA PRO A 118 -6.58 -8.35 15.67
C PRO A 118 -5.77 -7.25 16.36
N VAL A 119 -6.43 -6.15 16.76
CA VAL A 119 -5.76 -4.98 17.33
C VAL A 119 -4.99 -5.37 18.58
N ASN A 120 -3.67 -5.41 18.44
CA ASN A 120 -2.74 -5.58 19.54
C ASN A 120 -1.87 -4.34 19.54
N TYR A 121 -1.99 -3.50 20.57
CA TYR A 121 -1.42 -2.14 20.68
C TYR A 121 0.11 -2.05 20.49
N LYS A 122 0.80 -3.17 20.29
CA LYS A 122 2.23 -3.19 20.03
C LYS A 122 2.61 -3.73 18.65
N PHE A 123 1.66 -4.16 17.81
CA PHE A 123 1.98 -4.72 16.49
C PHE A 123 1.50 -3.82 15.35
N TRP A 124 2.42 -3.54 14.44
CA TRP A 124 2.21 -2.62 13.32
C TRP A 124 2.58 -3.28 12.01
N VAL A 125 1.69 -3.20 11.03
CA VAL A 125 2.02 -3.49 9.63
C VAL A 125 2.66 -2.23 9.05
N ILE A 126 3.92 -2.34 8.62
CA ILE A 126 4.66 -1.23 8.02
C ILE A 126 4.89 -1.47 6.54
N TYR A 127 4.77 -0.40 5.76
CA TYR A 127 5.11 -0.33 4.35
C TYR A 127 6.17 0.76 4.17
N SER A 128 7.38 0.33 3.90
CA SER A 128 8.53 1.18 3.61
C SER A 128 8.79 1.16 2.10
N PHE A 129 8.63 2.32 1.46
CA PHE A 129 8.91 2.48 0.04
C PHE A 129 10.33 3.00 -0.10
N VAL A 130 11.25 2.13 -0.52
CA VAL A 130 12.70 2.42 -0.58
C VAL A 130 13.09 2.59 -2.03
N GLU A 131 13.86 3.63 -2.36
CA GLU A 131 14.37 3.82 -3.72
C GLU A 131 15.24 2.63 -4.14
N SER A 132 15.04 2.14 -5.35
CA SER A 132 15.85 1.06 -5.93
C SER A 132 16.84 1.66 -6.90
N THR A 133 18.13 1.46 -6.62
CA THR A 133 19.25 1.78 -7.52
C THR A 133 19.30 0.84 -8.71
#